data_AF-A0A972S467-F1
#
_entry.id   AF-A0A972S467-F1
#
_cell.length_a   1.000
_cell.length_b   1.000
_cell.length_c   1.000
_cell.angle_alpha   90.00
_cell.angle_beta   90.00
_cell.angle_gamma   90.00
#
_symmetry.space_group_name_H-M   'P 1'
#
loop_
_entity.id
_entity.type
_entity.pdbx_description
1 polymer ?
#
loop_
_entity_poly.entity_id
_entity_poly.type
_entity_poly.pdbx_seq_one_letter_code
_entity_poly.pdbx_strand_id
1 'polypeptide(L)'
;MESLEKSNDAKQFSPPSDGSAGLYIYRDSFVGKALKKDIWIDGKCIGESAADVFFYEEVEGGKEHKISTESEFSPNDLMLKVEAGKNYFIEQFIKLGVFVGGAGVELVEEKEGKAAVSKLDLAKKGTCSE
;
A
#
# COMPACT_ATOMS: atom_id res chain seq x y z
N MET A 1 9.76 -2.26 10.32
CA MET A 1 8.87 -1.16 10.73
C MET A 1 9.69 0.08 11.04
N GLU A 2 9.18 1.26 10.71
CA GLU A 2 9.73 2.57 11.11
C GLU A 2 9.56 2.83 12.61
N SER A 3 10.03 3.97 13.13
CA SER A 3 9.80 4.35 14.52
C SER A 3 8.32 4.65 14.81
N LEU A 4 7.92 4.52 16.08
CA LEU A 4 6.56 4.85 16.52
C LEU A 4 6.19 6.31 16.21
N GLU A 5 7.14 7.24 16.35
CA GLU A 5 6.97 8.65 16.00
C GLU A 5 6.59 8.81 14.52
N LYS A 6 7.39 8.26 13.60
CA LYS A 6 7.08 8.29 12.16
C LYS A 6 5.76 7.60 11.81
N SER A 7 5.45 6.50 12.49
CA SER A 7 4.17 5.80 12.31
C SER A 7 2.99 6.69 12.70
N ASN A 8 3.09 7.37 13.85
CA ASN A 8 2.05 8.28 14.34
C ASN A 8 1.90 9.54 13.48
N ASP A 9 3.01 10.08 12.98
CA ASP A 9 3.00 11.23 12.07
C ASP A 9 2.32 10.88 10.74
N ALA A 10 2.66 9.73 10.15
CA ALA A 10 2.02 9.27 8.92
C ALA A 10 0.51 9.02 9.10
N LYS A 11 0.07 8.62 10.31
CA LYS A 11 -1.35 8.44 10.66
C LYS A 11 -2.09 9.73 10.97
N GLN A 12 -1.43 10.89 10.97
CA GLN A 12 -2.16 12.17 10.98
C GLN A 12 -2.85 12.44 9.65
N PHE A 13 -2.50 11.70 8.58
CA PHE A 13 -3.05 11.86 7.24
C PHE A 13 -2.98 13.30 6.74
N SER A 14 -1.89 14.01 7.09
CA SER A 14 -1.64 15.36 6.61
C SER A 14 -1.66 15.40 5.08
N PRO A 15 -2.05 16.54 4.49
CA PRO A 15 -1.93 16.71 3.04
C PRO A 15 -0.49 16.42 2.57
N PRO A 16 -0.32 15.76 1.42
CA PRO A 16 0.99 15.50 0.84
C PRO A 16 1.67 16.81 0.40
N SER A 17 2.96 16.75 0.09
CA SER A 17 3.72 17.89 -0.42
C SER A 17 3.08 18.53 -1.66
N ASP A 18 3.31 19.82 -1.86
CA ASP A 18 2.76 20.57 -2.99
C ASP A 18 2.99 19.85 -4.34
N GLY A 19 1.92 19.70 -5.11
CA GLY A 19 1.94 18.99 -6.40
C GLY A 19 1.95 17.46 -6.30
N SER A 20 1.95 16.88 -5.10
CA SER A 20 1.98 15.42 -4.89
C SER A 20 0.63 14.87 -4.41
N ALA A 21 0.44 13.57 -4.55
CA ALA A 21 -0.62 12.79 -3.92
C ALA A 21 0.00 11.76 -2.98
N GLY A 22 -0.62 11.50 -1.83
CA GLY A 22 -0.15 10.49 -0.89
C GLY A 22 -0.81 9.14 -1.16
N LEU A 23 -0.02 8.07 -1.27
CA LEU A 23 -0.52 6.71 -1.39
C LEU A 23 -0.25 5.93 -0.10
N TYR A 24 -1.31 5.46 0.53
CA TYR A 24 -1.26 4.53 1.65
C TYR A 24 -1.57 3.13 1.14
N ILE A 25 -0.57 2.25 1.08
CA ILE A 25 -0.76 0.84 0.69
C ILE A 25 -0.69 0.00 1.95
N TYR A 26 -1.75 -0.72 2.28
CA TYR A 26 -1.87 -1.40 3.56
C TYR A 26 -2.33 -2.84 3.44
N ARG A 27 -2.05 -3.65 4.46
CA ARG A 27 -2.61 -4.99 4.61
C ARG A 27 -3.02 -5.22 6.06
N ASP A 28 -4.32 -5.32 6.29
CA ASP A 28 -4.93 -5.57 7.61
C ASP A 28 -5.65 -6.93 7.71
N SER A 29 -5.50 -7.77 6.68
CA SER A 29 -6.12 -9.11 6.65
C SER A 29 -5.40 -10.14 7.52
N PHE A 30 -6.18 -10.98 8.21
CA PHE A 30 -5.68 -12.16 8.93
C PHE A 30 -5.26 -13.30 7.99
N VAL A 31 -5.68 -13.27 6.73
CA VAL A 31 -5.37 -14.33 5.76
C VAL A 31 -3.93 -14.19 5.26
N GLY A 32 -3.18 -15.29 5.25
CA GLY A 32 -1.82 -15.31 4.73
C GLY A 32 -0.83 -14.51 5.58
N LYS A 33 -0.94 -14.51 6.92
CA LYS A 33 -0.01 -13.75 7.80
C LYS A 33 1.46 -14.12 7.65
N ALA A 34 1.75 -15.39 7.36
CA ALA A 34 3.11 -15.85 7.11
C ALA A 34 3.63 -15.47 5.72
N LEU A 35 2.74 -15.07 4.81
CA LEU A 35 3.13 -14.61 3.48
C LEU A 35 3.59 -13.18 3.56
N LYS A 36 4.53 -12.88 2.69
CA LYS A 36 4.96 -11.53 2.40
C LYS A 36 4.81 -11.30 0.90
N LYS A 37 4.55 -10.05 0.52
CA LYS A 37 4.27 -9.70 -0.87
C LYS A 37 4.87 -8.36 -1.23
N ASP A 38 5.63 -8.33 -2.31
CA ASP A 38 6.23 -7.11 -2.80
C ASP A 38 5.16 -6.13 -3.30
N ILE A 39 5.47 -4.85 -3.16
CA ILE A 39 4.68 -3.72 -3.62
C ILE A 39 5.54 -2.84 -4.51
N TRP A 40 4.99 -2.46 -5.65
CA TRP A 40 5.60 -1.51 -6.57
C TRP A 40 4.64 -0.37 -6.89
N ILE A 41 5.21 0.81 -7.11
CA ILE A 41 4.53 1.97 -7.71
C ILE A 41 5.30 2.32 -8.97
N ASP A 42 4.63 2.33 -10.13
CA ASP A 42 5.23 2.58 -11.45
C ASP A 42 6.47 1.72 -11.75
N GLY A 43 6.47 0.48 -11.25
CA GLY A 43 7.61 -0.44 -11.35
C GLY A 43 8.76 -0.14 -10.39
N LYS A 44 8.73 0.97 -9.64
CA LYS A 44 9.66 1.23 -8.53
C LYS A 44 9.25 0.40 -7.32
N CYS A 45 10.18 -0.38 -6.80
CA CYS A 45 9.96 -1.13 -5.58
C CYS A 45 9.73 -0.20 -4.37
N ILE A 46 8.68 -0.48 -3.60
CA ILE A 46 8.40 0.15 -2.31
C ILE A 46 8.87 -0.73 -1.16
N GLY A 47 8.67 -2.04 -1.31
CA GLY A 47 9.18 -3.05 -0.39
C GLY A 47 8.23 -4.24 -0.23
N GLU A 48 8.62 -5.12 0.67
CA GLU A 48 7.93 -6.36 0.96
C GLU A 48 6.90 -6.18 2.09
N SER A 49 5.61 -6.33 1.76
CA SER A 49 4.47 -6.18 2.67
C SER A 49 4.28 -7.39 3.58
N ALA A 50 4.26 -7.14 4.89
CA ALA A 50 3.91 -8.12 5.92
C ALA A 50 2.46 -7.93 6.39
N ALA A 51 2.01 -8.70 7.39
CA ALA A 51 0.66 -8.54 7.94
C ALA A 51 0.63 -7.34 8.89
N ASP A 52 -0.51 -6.68 8.95
CA ASP A 52 -0.80 -5.60 9.89
C ASP A 52 0.13 -4.37 9.74
N VAL A 53 0.59 -4.09 8.51
CA VAL A 53 1.46 -2.94 8.19
C VAL A 53 0.92 -2.11 7.03
N PHE A 54 1.44 -0.89 6.91
CA PHE A 54 1.21 -0.02 5.76
C PHE A 54 2.49 0.66 5.28
N PHE A 55 2.51 1.04 4.00
CA PHE A 55 3.50 1.93 3.40
C PHE A 55 2.86 3.29 3.09
N TYR A 56 3.67 4.33 3.13
CA TYR A 56 3.31 5.67 2.65
C TYR A 56 4.34 6.14 1.61
N GLU A 57 3.90 6.49 0.41
CA GLU A 57 4.71 7.08 -0.66
C GLU A 57 3.97 8.27 -1.27
N GLU A 58 4.66 9.38 -1.48
CA GLU A 58 4.14 10.49 -2.27
C GLU A 58 4.49 10.28 -3.74
N VAL A 59 3.49 10.48 -4.60
CA VAL A 59 3.61 10.37 -6.05
C VAL A 59 3.15 11.67 -6.71
N GLU A 60 3.42 11.82 -8.00
CA GLU A 60 3.06 13.05 -8.70
C GLU A 60 1.55 13.22 -8.86
N GLY A 61 1.01 14.33 -8.36
CA GLY A 61 -0.41 14.64 -8.51
C GLY A 61 -0.80 14.94 -9.96
N GLY A 62 -2.06 14.66 -10.30
CA GLY A 62 -2.62 14.93 -11.63
C GLY A 62 -2.26 13.88 -12.70
N LYS A 63 -1.61 12.77 -12.29
CA LYS A 63 -1.19 11.69 -13.19
C LYS A 63 -1.82 10.36 -12.80
N GLU A 64 -1.73 9.40 -13.72
CA GLU A 64 -2.08 8.01 -13.44
C GLU A 64 -0.83 7.26 -13.00
N HIS A 65 -0.96 6.52 -11.91
CA HIS A 65 0.08 5.66 -11.36
C HIS A 65 -0.38 4.21 -11.36
N LYS A 66 0.57 3.30 -11.54
CA LYS A 66 0.34 1.86 -11.45
C LYS A 66 0.82 1.35 -10.10
N ILE A 67 -0.08 0.80 -9.30
CA ILE A 67 0.25 0.11 -8.06
C ILE A 67 0.17 -1.39 -8.33
N SER A 68 1.22 -2.14 -7.99
CA SER A 68 1.31 -3.57 -8.24
C SER A 68 1.68 -4.33 -6.97
N THR A 69 1.23 -5.58 -6.86
CA THR A 69 1.68 -6.50 -5.79
C THR A 69 2.13 -7.84 -6.36
N GLU A 70 3.05 -8.55 -5.70
CA GLU A 70 3.48 -9.86 -6.16
C GLU A 70 2.30 -10.84 -6.11
N SER A 71 2.06 -11.62 -7.17
CA SER A 71 1.00 -12.61 -7.17
C SER A 71 1.30 -13.71 -8.18
N GLU A 72 0.97 -14.94 -7.82
CA GLU A 72 0.99 -16.06 -8.76
C GLU A 72 -0.21 -16.06 -9.72
N PHE A 73 -1.22 -15.22 -9.43
CA PHE A 73 -2.42 -15.08 -10.24
C PHE A 73 -2.59 -13.62 -10.72
N SER A 74 -2.85 -13.46 -12.02
CA SER A 74 -3.17 -12.17 -12.65
C SER A 74 -4.68 -11.86 -12.61
N PRO A 75 -5.13 -10.60 -12.44
CA PRO A 75 -4.34 -9.36 -12.33
C PRO A 75 -4.03 -8.95 -10.88
N ASN A 76 -2.90 -8.27 -10.73
CA ASN A 76 -2.27 -7.80 -9.49
C ASN A 76 -1.85 -6.33 -9.58
N ASP A 77 -2.39 -5.61 -10.58
CA ASP A 77 -2.15 -4.20 -10.88
C ASP A 77 -3.43 -3.38 -10.66
N LEU A 78 -3.27 -2.16 -10.15
CA LEU A 78 -4.28 -1.12 -10.05
C LEU A 78 -3.76 0.14 -10.75
N MET A 79 -4.46 0.58 -11.80
CA MET A 79 -4.22 1.88 -12.43
C MET A 79 -5.06 2.94 -11.73
N LEU A 80 -4.44 3.95 -11.15
CA LEU A 80 -5.10 4.96 -10.35
C LEU A 80 -4.68 6.36 -10.78
N LYS A 81 -5.66 7.16 -11.22
CA LYS A 81 -5.47 8.60 -11.42
C LYS A 81 -5.63 9.34 -10.09
N VAL A 82 -4.62 10.11 -9.72
CA VAL A 82 -4.57 10.83 -8.44
C VAL A 82 -4.57 12.34 -8.65
N GLU A 83 -5.11 13.07 -7.69
CA GLU A 83 -5.12 14.54 -7.66
C GLU A 83 -4.11 15.03 -6.62
N ALA A 84 -3.43 16.13 -6.94
CA ALA A 84 -2.51 16.77 -6.00
C ALA A 84 -3.25 17.21 -4.72
N GLY A 85 -2.58 17.06 -3.57
CA GLY A 85 -3.12 17.42 -2.26
C GLY A 85 -4.09 16.39 -1.65
N LYS A 86 -4.31 15.23 -2.30
CA LYS A 86 -5.18 14.16 -1.78
C LYS A 86 -4.39 12.94 -1.35
N ASN A 87 -4.95 12.22 -0.38
CA ASN A 87 -4.47 10.93 0.09
C ASN A 87 -5.39 9.82 -0.41
N TYR A 88 -4.80 8.74 -0.92
CA TYR A 88 -5.50 7.57 -1.45
C TYR A 88 -5.10 6.34 -0.65
N PHE A 89 -6.04 5.42 -0.49
CA PHE A 89 -5.90 4.24 0.35
C PHE A 89 -6.08 3.00 -0.51
N ILE A 90 -5.08 2.13 -0.51
CA ILE A 90 -5.01 0.94 -1.35
C ILE A 90 -4.84 -0.25 -0.42
N GLU A 91 -5.83 -1.13 -0.40
CA GLU A 91 -5.73 -2.39 0.32
C GLU A 91 -5.00 -3.40 -0.56
N GLN A 92 -3.97 -4.01 0.02
CA GLN A 92 -3.39 -5.25 -0.50
C GLN A 92 -4.04 -6.41 0.23
N PHE A 93 -4.62 -7.32 -0.53
CA PHE A 93 -5.32 -8.49 0.00
C PHE A 93 -4.72 -9.79 -0.56
N ILE A 94 -4.80 -10.85 0.25
CA ILE A 94 -4.36 -12.19 -0.15
C ILE A 94 -5.53 -12.93 -0.79
N LYS A 95 -5.29 -13.45 -2.00
CA LYS A 95 -6.22 -14.35 -2.69
C LYS A 95 -5.92 -15.78 -2.28
N LEU A 96 -6.88 -16.44 -1.63
CA LEU A 96 -6.78 -17.85 -1.28
C LEU A 96 -6.85 -18.70 -2.55
N GLY A 97 -5.69 -19.24 -2.96
CA GLY A 97 -5.57 -20.25 -4.01
C GLY A 97 -5.51 -21.67 -3.45
N VAL A 98 -5.69 -22.67 -4.32
CA VAL A 98 -5.69 -24.10 -3.94
C VAL A 98 -4.28 -24.60 -3.55
N PHE A 99 -3.21 -23.93 -4.00
CA PHE A 99 -1.83 -24.36 -3.76
C PHE A 99 -0.89 -23.26 -3.27
N VAL A 100 -1.09 -22.01 -3.68
CA VAL A 100 -0.24 -20.89 -3.27
C VAL A 100 -1.06 -19.60 -3.17
N GLY A 101 -0.69 -18.73 -2.22
CA GLY A 101 -1.42 -17.49 -1.96
C GLY A 101 -1.09 -16.43 -3.01
N GLY A 102 -2.07 -16.11 -3.85
CA GLY A 102 -1.99 -14.92 -4.71
C GLY A 102 -2.24 -13.65 -3.91
N ALA A 103 -2.13 -12.51 -4.58
CA ALA A 103 -2.52 -11.23 -4.01
C ALA A 103 -3.16 -10.31 -5.06
N GLY A 104 -3.80 -9.26 -4.56
CA GLY A 104 -4.32 -8.16 -5.36
C GLY A 104 -4.23 -6.86 -4.59
N VAL A 105 -4.44 -5.77 -5.31
CA VAL A 105 -4.56 -4.43 -4.75
C VAL A 105 -5.87 -3.80 -5.21
N GLU A 106 -6.54 -3.07 -4.34
CA GLU A 106 -7.76 -2.34 -4.67
C GLU A 106 -7.84 -0.98 -3.99
N LEU A 107 -8.49 -0.03 -4.65
CA LEU A 107 -8.73 1.30 -4.07
C LEU A 107 -9.86 1.22 -3.05
N VAL A 108 -9.63 1.79 -1.87
CA VAL A 108 -10.59 1.84 -0.78
C VAL A 108 -11.00 3.29 -0.53
N GLU A 109 -12.24 3.48 -0.04
CA GLU A 109 -12.76 4.79 0.32
C GLU A 109 -11.96 5.42 1.46
N GLU A 110 -11.80 6.74 1.45
CA GLU A 110 -10.91 7.47 2.35
C GLU A 110 -11.21 7.18 3.83
N LYS A 111 -12.49 7.19 4.23
CA LYS A 111 -12.88 6.96 5.62
C LYS A 111 -12.52 5.55 6.09
N GLU A 112 -12.76 4.54 5.24
CA GLU A 112 -12.45 3.15 5.55
C GLU A 112 -10.94 2.91 5.60
N GLY A 113 -10.20 3.40 4.59
CA GLY A 113 -8.74 3.30 4.54
C GLY A 113 -8.04 3.97 5.73
N LYS A 114 -8.49 5.16 6.13
CA LYS A 114 -7.97 5.84 7.34
C LYS A 114 -8.21 5.01 8.60
N ALA A 115 -9.41 4.42 8.73
CA ALA A 115 -9.76 3.59 9.89
C ALA A 115 -8.94 2.29 9.95
N ALA A 116 -8.63 1.69 8.80
CA ALA A 116 -7.73 0.54 8.70
C ALA A 116 -6.29 0.93 9.09
N VAL A 117 -5.69 1.88 8.36
CA VAL A 117 -4.28 2.32 8.54
C VAL A 117 -3.99 2.79 9.97
N SER A 118 -4.95 3.42 10.64
CA SER A 118 -4.78 3.89 12.02
C SER A 118 -4.38 2.77 13.00
N LYS A 119 -4.78 1.52 12.70
CA LYS A 119 -4.52 0.33 13.53
C LYS A 119 -3.21 -0.39 13.18
N LEU A 120 -2.52 0.00 12.10
CA LEU A 120 -1.39 -0.72 11.53
C LEU A 120 -0.06 -0.02 11.81
N ASP A 121 1.07 -0.68 11.56
CA ASP A 121 2.39 -0.04 11.73
C ASP A 121 3.03 0.37 10.41
N LEU A 122 3.70 1.52 10.39
CA LEU A 122 4.44 1.99 9.22
C LEU A 122 5.61 1.04 8.93
N ALA A 123 5.59 0.42 7.76
CA ALA A 123 6.67 -0.42 7.27
C ALA A 123 7.87 0.43 6.85
N LYS A 124 9.07 -0.17 6.96
CA LYS A 124 10.26 0.44 6.34
C LYS A 124 10.20 0.14 4.85
N LYS A 125 10.45 1.15 4.01
CA LYS A 125 10.69 0.91 2.59
C LYS A 125 11.92 0.03 2.44
N GLY A 126 11.92 -0.83 1.43
CA GLY A 126 12.94 -1.86 1.29
C GLY A 126 13.13 -2.31 -0.15
N THR A 127 13.81 -3.44 -0.28
CA THR A 127 13.99 -4.15 -1.54
C THR A 127 12.82 -5.10 -1.77
N CYS A 128 12.51 -5.33 -3.04
CA CYS A 128 11.59 -6.35 -3.49
C CYS A 128 12.43 -7.54 -3.94
N SER A 129 11.84 -8.73 -3.95
CA SER A 129 12.47 -9.94 -4.43
C SER A 129 12.64 -9.80 -5.95
N GLU A 130 13.90 -9.73 -6.42
CA GLU A 130 14.22 -9.80 -7.85
C GLU A 130 14.12 -11.23 -8.38
#